data_AF-A0A7S2AP01-F1
#
_entry.id   AF-A0A7S2AP01-F1
#
_cell.length_a   1.000
_cell.length_b   1.000
_cell.length_c   1.000
_cell.angle_alpha   90.00
_cell.angle_beta   90.00
_cell.angle_gamma   90.00
#
_symmetry.space_group_name_H-M   'P 1'
#
loop_
_entity.id
_entity.type
_entity.pdbx_description
1 polymer ?
#
loop_
_entity_poly.entity_id
_entity_poly.type
_entity_poly.pdbx_seq_one_letter_code
_entity_poly.pdbx_strand_id
1 'polypeptide(L)'
;APTPTPAPVPTPPKESEPQLGLCTVFGDPHFITFDGGHTVLFGERTLWLVRSKRVWVQGWSRQSQGRLTAIAVGGEFLQGHTLVIYKSKPGSIRVLYDGKPVLEELDSSFTVPGVVEGFHSKEWRADLHDGKIL
;
A
#
# COMPACT_ATOMS: atom_id res chain seq x y z
N ALA A 1 -67.92 -5.17 6.66
CA ALA A 1 -66.88 -4.21 7.12
C ALA A 1 -65.74 -4.22 6.11
N PRO A 2 -65.20 -3.07 5.67
CA PRO A 2 -64.06 -3.06 4.77
C PRO A 2 -62.79 -3.53 5.52
N THR A 3 -62.03 -4.43 4.89
CA THR A 3 -60.78 -4.98 5.43
C THR A 3 -59.70 -3.87 5.49
N PRO A 4 -58.97 -3.70 6.60
CA PRO A 4 -57.92 -2.70 6.69
C PRO A 4 -56.76 -3.05 5.75
N THR A 5 -56.35 -2.07 4.94
CA THR A 5 -55.16 -2.16 4.08
C THR A 5 -53.90 -2.32 4.94
N PRO A 6 -53.02 -3.28 4.65
CA PRO A 6 -51.78 -3.45 5.40
C PRO A 6 -50.85 -2.24 5.21
N ALA A 7 -50.25 -1.78 6.31
CA ALA A 7 -49.28 -0.70 6.29
C ALA A 7 -48.00 -1.10 5.53
N PRO A 8 -47.30 -0.16 4.87
CA PRO A 8 -46.02 -0.44 4.22
C PRO A 8 -44.98 -0.86 5.25
N VAL A 9 -44.29 -1.98 4.97
CA VAL A 9 -43.22 -2.51 5.81
C VAL A 9 -42.03 -1.53 5.77
N PRO A 10 -41.43 -1.15 6.91
CA PRO A 10 -40.29 -0.25 6.92
C PRO A 10 -39.09 -0.88 6.20
N THR A 11 -38.52 -0.14 5.26
CA THR A 11 -37.32 -0.54 4.51
C THR A 11 -36.14 -0.68 5.48
N PRO A 12 -35.32 -1.74 5.38
CA PRO A 12 -34.09 -1.87 6.17
C PRO A 12 -33.19 -0.63 5.99
N PRO A 13 -32.47 -0.19 7.03
CA PRO A 13 -31.48 0.87 6.89
C PRO A 13 -30.49 0.50 5.79
N LYS A 14 -30.28 1.42 4.85
CA LYS A 14 -29.25 1.27 3.82
C LYS A 14 -27.91 1.09 4.53
N GLU A 15 -27.34 -0.10 4.45
CA GLU A 15 -26.03 -0.41 5.00
C GLU A 15 -25.02 0.57 4.38
N SER A 16 -24.34 1.35 5.23
CA SER A 16 -23.34 2.31 4.77
C SER A 16 -22.20 1.56 4.11
N GLU A 17 -21.83 1.96 2.89
CA GLU A 17 -20.67 1.39 2.21
C GLU A 17 -19.42 1.44 3.11
N PRO A 18 -18.56 0.42 3.07
CA PRO A 18 -17.35 0.39 3.88
C PRO A 18 -16.50 1.62 3.57
N GLN A 19 -16.21 2.43 4.59
CA GLN A 19 -15.31 3.56 4.45
C GLN A 19 -13.88 3.04 4.28
N LEU A 20 -13.27 3.33 3.14
CA LEU A 20 -11.87 3.04 2.90
C LEU A 20 -10.99 3.97 3.74
N GLY A 21 -9.96 3.40 4.36
CA GLY A 21 -8.92 4.13 5.06
C GLY A 21 -7.64 4.21 4.23
N LEU A 22 -6.83 5.26 4.46
CA LEU A 22 -5.50 5.40 3.86
C LEU A 22 -4.43 5.28 4.95
N CYS A 23 -3.51 4.33 4.78
CA CYS A 23 -2.31 4.22 5.61
C CYS A 23 -1.13 4.85 4.87
N THR A 24 -0.44 5.79 5.50
CA THR A 24 0.65 6.55 4.85
C THR A 24 1.90 6.55 5.71
N VAL A 25 3.06 6.36 5.08
CA VAL A 25 4.37 6.50 5.73
C VAL A 25 5.22 7.43 4.89
N PHE A 26 5.73 8.50 5.49
CA PHE A 26 6.40 9.57 4.76
C PHE A 26 7.42 10.34 5.60
N GLY A 27 8.38 10.95 4.91
CA GLY A 27 9.44 11.75 5.53
C GLY A 27 10.20 10.99 6.61
N ASP A 28 10.32 11.65 7.76
CA ASP A 28 11.18 11.28 8.87
C ASP A 28 10.50 11.67 10.19
N PRO A 29 9.82 10.77 10.92
CA PRO A 29 9.37 9.42 10.58
C PRO A 29 7.84 9.28 10.77
N HIS A 30 7.05 9.96 9.92
CA HIS A 30 5.60 10.10 10.09
C HIS A 30 4.86 8.85 9.60
N PHE A 31 3.91 8.39 10.41
CA PHE A 31 3.05 7.25 10.13
C PHE A 31 1.60 7.61 10.45
N ILE A 32 0.71 7.35 9.50
CA ILE A 32 -0.75 7.51 9.64
C ILE A 32 -1.40 6.14 9.41
N THR A 33 -2.17 5.65 10.36
CA THR A 33 -2.94 4.39 10.26
C THR A 33 -4.17 4.57 9.36
N PHE A 34 -4.76 3.45 8.92
CA PHE A 34 -5.98 3.46 8.09
C PHE A 34 -7.17 4.23 8.70
N ASP A 35 -7.25 4.30 10.03
CA ASP A 35 -8.28 5.02 10.80
C ASP A 35 -7.82 6.42 11.26
N GLY A 36 -6.71 6.93 10.73
CA GLY A 36 -6.26 8.32 10.93
C GLY A 36 -5.39 8.56 12.15
N GLY A 37 -5.01 7.52 12.89
CA GLY A 37 -4.06 7.61 13.99
C GLY A 37 -2.66 8.00 13.51
N HIS A 38 -2.12 9.09 14.06
CA HIS A 38 -0.79 9.59 13.71
C HIS A 38 0.25 9.24 14.79
N THR A 39 1.42 8.76 14.37
CA THR A 39 2.56 8.52 15.25
C THR A 39 3.90 8.77 14.55
N VAL A 40 4.95 8.83 15.35
CA VAL A 40 6.34 8.99 14.90
C VAL A 40 7.18 7.80 15.36
N LEU A 41 7.95 7.23 14.44
CA LEU A 41 8.73 6.02 14.67
C LEU A 41 10.24 6.27 14.56
N PHE A 42 10.85 6.67 15.67
CA PHE A 42 12.30 6.94 15.71
C PHE A 42 13.17 5.67 15.66
N GLY A 43 14.43 5.86 15.28
CA GLY A 43 15.46 4.83 15.31
C GLY A 43 15.41 3.85 14.14
N GLU A 44 16.50 3.11 14.00
CA GLU A 44 16.65 2.06 13.01
C GLU A 44 15.87 0.82 13.43
N ARG A 45 14.95 0.36 12.58
CA ARG A 45 14.14 -0.83 12.82
C ARG A 45 13.49 -1.34 11.54
N THR A 46 13.27 -2.64 11.49
CA THR A 46 12.30 -3.25 10.58
C THR A 46 10.95 -3.33 11.29
N LEU A 47 9.89 -2.87 10.62
CA LEU A 47 8.55 -2.85 11.18
C LEU A 47 7.52 -3.38 10.19
N TRP A 48 6.41 -3.88 10.71
CA TRP A 48 5.25 -4.21 9.92
C TRP A 48 4.42 -2.95 9.70
N LEU A 49 4.29 -2.52 8.44
CA LEU A 49 3.35 -1.47 8.03
C LEU A 49 1.96 -2.06 7.82
N VAL A 50 1.91 -3.26 7.24
CA VAL A 50 0.70 -4.07 7.12
C VAL A 50 1.07 -5.51 7.42
N ARG A 51 0.35 -6.14 8.35
CA ARG A 51 0.44 -7.58 8.59
C ARG A 51 -0.95 -8.17 8.71
N SER A 52 -1.39 -8.84 7.66
CA SER A 52 -2.66 -9.59 7.64
C SER A 52 -2.43 -11.02 7.17
N LYS A 53 -3.50 -11.80 7.03
CA LYS A 53 -3.43 -13.15 6.45
C LYS A 53 -2.91 -13.11 5.01
N ARG A 54 -3.43 -12.20 4.18
CA ARG A 54 -3.19 -12.16 2.73
C ARG A 54 -2.13 -11.17 2.28
N VAL A 55 -1.94 -10.07 3.01
CA VAL A 55 -1.10 -8.92 2.61
C VAL A 55 -0.07 -8.63 3.70
N TRP A 56 1.21 -8.61 3.30
CA TRP A 56 2.34 -8.36 4.17
C TRP A 56 3.16 -7.20 3.59
N VAL A 57 3.39 -6.17 4.39
CA VAL A 57 4.22 -5.02 4.04
C VAL A 57 5.13 -4.70 5.22
N GLN A 58 6.43 -4.84 5.00
CA GLN A 58 7.45 -4.36 5.95
C GLN A 58 8.04 -3.04 5.47
N GLY A 59 8.37 -2.19 6.43
CA GLY A 59 9.18 -1.00 6.24
C GLY A 59 10.52 -1.17 6.96
N TRP A 60 11.58 -0.62 6.38
CA TRP A 60 12.88 -0.52 7.04
C TRP A 60 13.27 0.94 7.21
N SER A 61 13.26 1.40 8.47
CA SER A 61 13.77 2.71 8.84
C SER A 61 15.25 2.61 9.20
N ARG A 62 16.02 3.65 8.87
CA ARG A 62 17.45 3.76 9.17
C ARG A 62 17.74 5.06 9.90
N GLN A 63 18.89 5.10 10.56
CA GLN A 63 19.39 6.25 11.33
C GLN A 63 18.52 6.56 12.56
N SER A 64 19.02 7.41 13.46
CA SER A 64 18.31 7.78 14.70
C SER A 64 16.97 8.47 14.45
N GLN A 65 16.85 9.20 13.34
CA GLN A 65 15.62 9.90 12.94
C GLN A 65 14.53 8.97 12.37
N GLY A 66 14.82 7.68 12.14
CA GLY A 66 13.82 6.72 11.69
C GLY A 66 13.39 6.90 10.23
N ARG A 67 14.27 7.38 9.36
CA ARG A 67 13.95 7.64 7.95
C ARG A 67 13.63 6.34 7.23
N LEU A 68 12.44 6.25 6.61
CA LEU A 68 12.05 5.08 5.82
C LEU A 68 12.92 5.00 4.55
N THR A 69 13.60 3.86 4.35
CA THR A 69 14.54 3.66 3.24
C THR A 69 14.21 2.49 2.35
N ALA A 70 13.39 1.54 2.83
CA ALA A 70 12.92 0.42 2.04
C ALA A 70 11.53 -0.02 2.44
N ILE A 71 10.83 -0.64 1.48
CA ILE A 71 9.63 -1.43 1.71
C ILE A 71 9.83 -2.82 1.10
N ALA A 72 9.28 -3.83 1.76
CA ALA A 72 9.17 -5.18 1.24
C ALA A 72 7.69 -5.61 1.27
N VAL A 73 7.19 -6.09 0.14
CA VAL A 73 5.80 -6.49 -0.07
C VAL A 73 5.76 -7.97 -0.39
N GLY A 74 4.86 -8.70 0.26
CA GLY A 74 4.68 -10.14 0.08
C GLY A 74 3.30 -10.60 0.55
N GLY A 75 3.06 -11.90 0.45
CA GLY A 75 1.84 -12.55 0.93
C GLY A 75 1.07 -13.25 -0.17
N GLU A 76 -0.09 -13.80 0.20
CA GLU A 76 -0.96 -14.58 -0.70
C GLU A 76 -1.40 -13.78 -1.92
N PHE A 77 -1.63 -12.46 -1.77
CA PHE A 77 -2.05 -11.60 -2.88
C PHE A 77 -0.96 -11.41 -3.95
N LEU A 78 0.31 -11.65 -3.59
CA LEU A 78 1.44 -11.70 -4.53
C LEU A 78 1.78 -13.13 -4.96
N GLN A 79 0.90 -14.10 -4.70
CA GLN A 79 1.07 -15.51 -5.08
C GLN A 79 2.38 -16.13 -4.53
N GLY A 80 2.82 -15.67 -3.35
CA GLY A 80 4.05 -16.13 -2.71
C GLY A 80 5.33 -15.42 -3.17
N HIS A 81 5.24 -14.54 -4.17
CA HIS A 81 6.35 -13.70 -4.60
C HIS A 81 6.62 -12.54 -3.65
N THR A 82 7.82 -11.96 -3.80
CA THR A 82 8.28 -10.82 -3.00
C THR A 82 8.74 -9.68 -3.90
N LEU A 83 8.32 -8.46 -3.54
CA LEU A 83 8.78 -7.22 -4.17
C LEU A 83 9.46 -6.34 -3.12
N VAL A 84 10.69 -5.94 -3.36
CA VAL A 84 11.46 -5.08 -2.45
C VAL A 84 11.87 -3.81 -3.18
N ILE A 85 11.54 -2.66 -2.61
CA ILE A 85 11.92 -1.35 -3.14
C ILE A 85 12.75 -0.65 -2.09
N TYR A 86 13.96 -0.21 -2.43
CA TYR A 86 14.88 0.38 -1.46
C TYR A 86 15.77 1.45 -2.07
N LYS A 87 16.19 2.40 -1.22
CA LYS A 87 17.21 3.40 -1.55
C LYS A 87 18.58 2.76 -1.44
N SER A 88 19.27 2.57 -2.57
CA SER A 88 20.61 1.96 -2.59
C SER A 88 21.71 2.99 -2.30
N LYS A 89 21.55 4.19 -2.84
CA LYS A 89 22.42 5.37 -2.68
C LYS A 89 21.57 6.63 -2.68
N PRO A 90 22.08 7.79 -2.27
CA PRO A 90 21.37 9.06 -2.43
C PRO A 90 20.89 9.22 -3.88
N GLY A 91 19.60 9.44 -4.07
CA GLY A 91 18.98 9.60 -5.39
C GLY A 91 18.77 8.32 -6.22
N SER A 92 19.14 7.13 -5.72
CA SER A 92 18.96 5.87 -6.46
C SER A 92 18.03 4.91 -5.71
N ILE A 93 16.91 4.58 -6.36
CA ILE A 93 15.98 3.52 -5.95
C ILE A 93 16.34 2.25 -6.73
N ARG A 94 16.25 1.10 -6.06
CA ARG A 94 16.38 -0.22 -6.67
C ARG A 94 15.15 -1.05 -6.34
N VAL A 95 14.77 -1.92 -7.27
CA VAL A 95 13.65 -2.83 -7.14
C VAL A 95 14.15 -4.25 -7.30
N LEU A 96 13.76 -5.13 -6.39
CA LEU A 96 14.01 -6.58 -6.47
C LEU A 96 12.67 -7.30 -6.57
N TYR A 97 12.59 -8.26 -7.48
CA TYR A 97 11.53 -9.25 -7.54
C TYR A 97 12.13 -10.62 -7.25
N ASP A 98 11.66 -11.29 -6.19
CA ASP A 98 12.23 -12.55 -5.69
C ASP A 98 13.75 -12.51 -5.52
N GLY A 99 14.26 -11.39 -5.01
CA GLY A 99 15.68 -11.15 -4.79
C GLY A 99 16.49 -10.81 -6.05
N LYS A 100 15.88 -10.81 -7.24
CA LYS A 100 16.54 -10.46 -8.51
C LYS A 100 16.26 -9.00 -8.90
N PRO A 101 17.27 -8.22 -9.34
CA PRO A 101 17.05 -6.86 -9.83
C PRO A 101 16.06 -6.83 -11.00
N VAL A 102 15.15 -5.85 -10.97
CA VAL A 102 14.24 -5.52 -12.06
C VAL A 102 14.19 -3.99 -12.22
N LEU A 103 13.66 -3.51 -13.35
CA LEU A 103 13.46 -2.08 -13.61
C LEU A 103 14.76 -1.24 -13.52
N GLU A 104 15.89 -1.79 -13.95
CA GLU A 104 17.20 -1.13 -13.80
C GLU A 104 17.39 0.04 -14.77
N GLU A 105 16.83 -0.08 -15.97
CA GLU A 105 16.91 0.95 -17.01
C GLU A 105 15.71 1.89 -16.96
N LEU A 106 15.96 3.16 -17.24
CA LEU A 106 14.90 4.15 -17.39
C LEU A 106 14.01 3.80 -18.59
N ASP A 107 12.73 4.09 -18.47
CA ASP A 107 11.65 3.78 -19.43
C ASP A 107 11.44 2.26 -19.64
N SER A 108 11.98 1.42 -18.75
CA SER A 108 11.72 -0.02 -18.73
C SER A 108 10.42 -0.39 -18.01
N SER A 109 9.90 -1.57 -18.34
CA SER A 109 8.77 -2.20 -17.68
C SER A 109 9.12 -3.61 -17.21
N PHE A 110 8.37 -4.06 -16.21
CA PHE A 110 8.46 -5.41 -15.66
C PHE A 110 7.06 -5.92 -15.35
N THR A 111 6.73 -7.11 -15.83
CA THR A 111 5.39 -7.69 -15.68
C THR A 111 5.48 -9.15 -15.29
N VAL A 112 4.73 -9.52 -14.26
CA VAL A 112 4.36 -10.90 -13.95
C VAL A 112 2.85 -10.99 -13.99
N PRO A 113 2.26 -11.67 -14.99
CA PRO A 113 0.82 -11.68 -15.22
C PRO A 113 0.02 -12.02 -13.96
N GLY A 114 -0.92 -11.14 -13.61
CA GLY A 114 -1.80 -11.32 -12.44
C GLY A 114 -1.13 -11.14 -11.08
N VAL A 115 0.14 -10.70 -11.04
CA VAL A 115 0.90 -10.48 -9.80
C VAL A 115 1.41 -9.05 -9.70
N VAL A 116 2.20 -8.59 -10.68
CA VAL A 116 2.82 -7.27 -10.63
C VAL A 116 2.97 -6.69 -12.03
N GLU A 117 2.74 -5.38 -12.12
CA GLU A 117 3.12 -4.54 -13.24
C GLU A 117 3.90 -3.35 -12.69
N GLY A 118 5.07 -3.09 -13.25
CA GLY A 118 5.97 -2.05 -12.79
C GLY A 118 6.58 -1.28 -13.96
N PHE A 119 6.81 0.01 -13.75
CA PHE A 119 7.36 0.93 -14.73
C PHE A 119 8.43 1.81 -14.06
N HIS A 120 9.56 2.01 -14.74
CA HIS A 120 10.56 2.98 -14.35
C HIS A 120 10.49 4.16 -15.30
N SER A 121 9.81 5.25 -14.92
CA SER A 121 9.59 6.40 -15.80
C SER A 121 10.21 7.69 -15.23
N LYS A 122 10.51 8.65 -16.12
CA LYS A 122 10.87 10.02 -15.72
C LYS A 122 9.68 10.81 -15.19
N GLU A 123 8.49 10.51 -15.71
CA GLU A 123 7.27 11.24 -15.42
C GLU A 123 6.34 10.42 -14.56
N TRP A 124 5.64 11.12 -13.67
CA TRP A 124 4.58 10.54 -12.88
C TRP A 124 3.37 10.23 -13.76
N ARG A 125 2.91 8.99 -13.70
CA ARG A 125 1.75 8.50 -14.44
C ARG A 125 0.54 8.39 -13.51
N ALA A 126 -0.23 9.47 -13.41
CA ALA A 126 -1.39 9.53 -12.51
C ALA A 126 -2.50 8.54 -12.89
N ASP A 127 -2.56 8.11 -14.15
CA ASP A 127 -3.51 7.12 -14.67
C ASP A 127 -3.33 5.70 -14.10
N LEU A 128 -2.15 5.41 -13.53
CA LEU A 128 -1.86 4.13 -12.88
C LEU A 128 -2.44 4.02 -11.45
N HIS A 129 -2.97 5.12 -10.91
CA HIS A 129 -3.47 5.18 -9.54
C HIS A 129 -4.97 5.49 -9.55
N ASP A 130 -5.73 4.79 -8.69
CA ASP A 130 -7.14 5.14 -8.46
C ASP A 130 -7.19 6.57 -7.90
N GLY A 131 -7.90 7.47 -8.58
CA GLY A 131 -8.07 8.87 -8.16
C GLY A 131 -8.78 9.03 -6.82
N LYS A 132 -9.27 7.95 -6.22
CA LYS A 132 -9.78 7.90 -4.83
C LYS A 132 -8.68 7.70 -3.78
N ILE A 133 -7.46 7.34 -4.18
CA ILE A 133 -6.33 7.06 -3.29
C ILE A 133 -5.39 8.27 -3.16
N LEU A 134 -5.47 9.24 -4.09
CA LEU A 134 -4.73 10.51 -4.10
C LEU A 134 -5.63 11.69 -3.73
#